data_AF-A0A2T4I824-F1
#
_entry.id   AF-A0A2T4I824-F1
#
_cell.length_a   1.000
_cell.length_b   1.000
_cell.length_c   1.000
_cell.angle_alpha   90.00
_cell.angle_beta   90.00
_cell.angle_gamma   90.00
#
_symmetry.space_group_name_H-M   'P 1'
#
loop_
_entity.id
_entity.type
_entity.pdbx_description
1 polymer ?
#
loop_
_entity_poly.entity_id
_entity_poly.type
_entity_poly.pdbx_seq_one_letter_code
_entity_poly.pdbx_strand_id
1 'polypeptide(L)'
;MIVVTLDQLPVQDALAVGQTSGMDEFLDRCAAQVDNHTANEAAKAFALTLDGLFERQLCRWAHAHGAKAGSMETALPACVRIGGLDLVAAGMADDIKELHLVANVVRHGEGRSCKELQGIAPLLWDSPSLDYYDLAPAPTPASDMLRIRAGDILRYARVIGRFWGHVDPLPMAVLDPPY
;
A
#
# COMPACT_ATOMS: atom_id res chain seq x y z
N MET A 1 8.54 -2.39 13.52
CA MET A 1 7.54 -1.41 13.96
C MET A 1 6.26 -1.52 13.14
N ILE A 2 6.33 -1.48 11.80
CA ILE A 2 5.16 -1.67 10.91
C ILE A 2 4.41 -2.98 11.19
N VAL A 3 5.11 -4.13 11.23
CA VAL A 3 4.53 -5.46 11.56
C VAL A 3 3.77 -5.41 12.89
N VAL A 4 4.44 -4.96 13.96
CA VAL A 4 3.85 -4.87 15.31
C VAL A 4 2.59 -4.00 15.34
N THR A 5 2.57 -2.88 14.61
CA THR A 5 1.40 -2.00 14.57
C THR A 5 0.26 -2.59 13.74
N LEU A 6 0.55 -3.27 12.62
CA LEU A 6 -0.47 -3.94 11.82
C LEU A 6 -1.09 -5.13 12.56
N ASP A 7 -0.28 -5.90 13.30
CA ASP A 7 -0.74 -7.05 14.09
C ASP A 7 -1.56 -6.64 15.34
N GLN A 8 -1.47 -5.37 15.75
CA GLN A 8 -2.22 -4.83 16.90
C GLN A 8 -3.59 -4.28 16.51
N LEU A 9 -3.87 -4.10 15.22
CA LEU A 9 -5.17 -3.62 14.76
C LEU A 9 -6.13 -4.81 14.70
N PRO A 10 -7.29 -4.74 15.37
CA PRO A 10 -8.28 -5.80 15.29
C PRO A 10 -8.77 -5.90 13.85
N VAL A 11 -8.77 -7.12 13.31
CA VAL A 11 -9.34 -7.45 12.01
C VAL A 11 -10.23 -8.68 12.22
N GLN A 12 -11.48 -8.58 11.77
CA GLN A 12 -12.49 -9.63 11.85
C GLN A 12 -12.66 -10.27 10.47
N ASP A 13 -12.60 -11.61 10.41
CA ASP A 13 -12.51 -12.36 9.14
C ASP A 13 -13.64 -12.06 8.15
N ALA A 14 -14.89 -12.32 8.55
CA ALA A 14 -16.06 -12.17 7.69
C ALA A 14 -17.19 -11.51 8.47
N LEU A 15 -17.74 -10.43 7.92
CA LEU A 15 -18.89 -9.77 8.49
C LEU A 15 -20.16 -10.56 8.19
N ALA A 16 -20.88 -10.95 9.24
CA ALA A 16 -22.21 -11.54 9.09
C ALA A 16 -23.19 -10.48 8.58
N VAL A 17 -23.79 -10.72 7.41
CA VAL A 17 -24.77 -9.84 6.78
C VAL A 17 -26.19 -10.33 7.09
N GLY A 18 -27.13 -9.40 7.30
CA GLY A 18 -28.56 -9.70 7.46
C GLY A 18 -29.14 -9.27 8.81
N GLN A 19 -30.37 -9.71 9.11
CA GLN A 19 -31.02 -9.44 10.39
C GLN A 19 -30.23 -10.06 11.55
N THR A 20 -30.22 -9.36 12.69
CA THR A 20 -29.63 -9.84 13.94
C THR A 20 -30.73 -10.39 14.83
N SER A 21 -30.38 -11.38 15.65
CA SER A 21 -31.27 -11.98 16.64
C SER A 21 -31.50 -11.09 17.87
N GLY A 22 -30.68 -10.04 18.04
CA GLY A 22 -30.78 -9.09 19.16
C GLY A 22 -29.89 -7.85 18.99
N MET A 23 -29.95 -6.96 19.99
CA MET A 23 -29.17 -5.72 20.05
C MET A 23 -27.68 -5.99 20.21
N ASP A 24 -27.29 -6.93 21.07
CA ASP A 24 -25.87 -7.23 21.32
C ASP A 24 -25.18 -7.74 20.05
N GLU A 25 -25.82 -8.67 19.33
CA GLU A 25 -25.31 -9.16 18.05
C GLU A 25 -25.22 -8.03 16.99
N PHE A 26 -26.13 -7.06 17.03
CA PHE A 26 -26.04 -5.88 16.16
C PHE A 26 -24.83 -5.01 16.52
N LEU A 27 -24.60 -4.74 17.81
CA LEU A 27 -23.45 -3.97 18.26
C LEU A 27 -22.13 -4.67 17.95
N ASP A 28 -22.05 -5.99 18.09
CA ASP A 28 -20.86 -6.78 17.75
C ASP A 28 -20.53 -6.69 16.24
N ARG A 29 -21.56 -6.78 15.38
CA ARG A 29 -21.38 -6.62 13.92
C ARG A 29 -20.94 -5.20 13.55
N CYS A 30 -21.47 -4.17 14.22
CA CYS A 30 -21.03 -2.79 14.03
C CYS A 30 -19.57 -2.59 14.49
N ALA A 31 -19.17 -3.17 15.62
CA ALA A 31 -17.80 -3.10 16.10
C ALA A 31 -16.83 -3.74 15.09
N ALA A 32 -17.17 -4.91 14.56
CA ALA A 32 -16.37 -5.58 13.54
C ALA A 32 -16.18 -4.75 12.26
N GLN A 33 -17.20 -4.00 11.83
CA GLN A 33 -17.10 -3.07 10.70
C GLN A 33 -16.13 -1.92 10.99
N VAL A 34 -16.20 -1.34 12.19
CA VAL A 34 -15.33 -0.25 12.61
C VAL A 34 -13.88 -0.72 12.70
N ASP A 35 -13.65 -1.92 13.25
CA ASP A 35 -12.33 -2.56 13.33
C ASP A 35 -11.71 -2.70 11.93
N ASN A 36 -12.41 -3.35 11.01
CA ASN A 36 -11.92 -3.59 9.65
C ASN A 36 -11.72 -2.29 8.86
N HIS A 37 -12.62 -1.32 9.00
CA HIS A 37 -12.45 0.00 8.38
C HIS A 37 -11.21 0.71 8.93
N THR A 38 -11.03 0.73 10.25
CA THR A 38 -9.88 1.36 10.91
C THR A 38 -8.57 0.69 10.49
N ALA A 39 -8.55 -0.64 10.43
CA ALA A 39 -7.38 -1.39 9.96
C ALA A 39 -7.01 -1.04 8.52
N ASN A 40 -8.00 -0.93 7.63
CA ASN A 40 -7.78 -0.54 6.24
C ASN A 40 -7.27 0.91 6.11
N GLU A 41 -7.86 1.86 6.86
CA GLU A 41 -7.39 3.25 6.85
C GLU A 41 -5.96 3.40 7.40
N ALA A 42 -5.60 2.61 8.42
CA ALA A 42 -4.23 2.55 8.88
C ALA A 42 -3.28 1.99 7.81
N ALA A 43 -3.67 0.93 7.11
CA ALA A 43 -2.88 0.38 6.00
C ALA A 43 -2.69 1.40 4.87
N LYS A 44 -3.74 2.14 4.49
CA LYS A 44 -3.66 3.26 3.53
C LYS A 44 -2.66 4.33 3.98
N ALA A 45 -2.70 4.72 5.25
CA ALA A 45 -1.76 5.69 5.80
C ALA A 45 -0.31 5.17 5.77
N PHE A 46 -0.09 3.88 6.06
CA PHE A 46 1.23 3.27 5.94
C PHE A 46 1.74 3.24 4.50
N ALA A 47 0.92 2.82 3.53
CA ALA A 47 1.30 2.80 2.12
C ALA A 47 1.66 4.21 1.62
N LEU A 48 0.83 5.22 1.94
CA LEU A 48 1.11 6.62 1.62
C LEU A 48 2.42 7.11 2.25
N THR A 49 2.71 6.71 3.48
CA THR A 49 3.95 7.06 4.19
C THR A 49 5.17 6.39 3.57
N LEU A 50 5.07 5.10 3.24
CA LEU A 50 6.15 4.34 2.59
C LEU A 50 6.51 4.96 1.24
N ASP A 51 5.52 5.21 0.39
CA ASP A 51 5.73 5.85 -0.92
C ASP A 51 6.36 7.24 -0.78
N GLY A 52 5.80 8.11 0.07
CA GLY A 52 6.31 9.47 0.25
C GLY A 52 7.73 9.53 0.82
N LEU A 53 8.08 8.63 1.75
CA LEU A 53 9.44 8.52 2.26
C LEU A 53 10.40 7.97 1.20
N PHE A 54 9.97 6.96 0.44
CA PHE A 54 10.77 6.37 -0.62
C PHE A 54 11.06 7.39 -1.73
N GLU A 55 10.04 8.11 -2.22
CA GLU A 55 10.20 9.18 -3.20
C GLU A 55 11.21 10.23 -2.73
N ARG A 56 11.07 10.69 -1.48
CA ARG A 56 11.99 11.67 -0.89
C ARG A 56 13.42 11.15 -0.82
N GLN A 57 13.62 9.87 -0.50
CA GLN A 57 14.95 9.25 -0.48
C GLN A 57 15.54 9.15 -1.89
N LEU A 58 14.76 8.70 -2.87
CA LEU A 58 15.15 8.67 -4.29
C LEU A 58 15.58 10.04 -4.79
N CYS A 59 14.75 11.07 -4.59
CA CYS A 59 15.05 12.44 -5.01
C CYS A 59 16.37 12.93 -4.40
N ARG A 60 16.59 12.69 -3.10
CA ARG A 60 17.84 13.07 -2.43
C ARG A 60 19.04 12.32 -2.97
N TRP A 61 18.92 11.02 -3.16
CA TRP A 61 20.01 10.18 -3.65
C TRP A 61 20.38 10.53 -5.09
N ALA A 62 19.39 10.74 -5.96
CA ALA A 62 19.59 11.22 -7.32
C ALA A 62 20.32 12.57 -7.34
N HIS A 63 19.90 13.54 -6.50
CA HIS A 63 20.57 14.83 -6.38
C HIS A 63 22.02 14.70 -5.90
N ALA A 64 22.30 13.82 -4.93
CA ALA A 64 23.66 13.57 -4.45
C ALA A 64 24.60 13.04 -5.56
N HIS A 65 24.02 12.42 -6.60
CA HIS A 65 24.72 11.92 -7.78
C HIS A 65 24.58 12.84 -9.01
N GLY A 66 24.17 14.10 -8.81
CA GLY A 66 24.12 15.12 -9.85
C GLY A 66 22.90 15.07 -10.78
N ALA A 67 21.94 14.18 -10.54
CA ALA A 67 20.69 14.15 -11.30
C ALA A 67 19.67 15.13 -10.71
N LYS A 68 18.98 15.91 -11.55
CA LYS A 68 17.85 16.77 -11.14
C LYS A 68 16.57 15.95 -11.15
N ALA A 69 16.05 15.58 -9.98
CA ALA A 69 14.85 14.76 -9.86
C ALA A 69 13.95 15.30 -8.72
N GLY A 70 12.68 15.52 -9.02
CA GLY A 70 11.74 16.19 -8.11
C GLY A 70 10.50 15.37 -7.75
N SER A 71 10.36 14.17 -8.30
CA SER A 71 9.20 13.30 -8.12
C SER A 71 9.59 11.83 -8.33
N MET A 72 8.70 10.89 -7.98
CA MET A 72 8.91 9.46 -8.21
C MET A 72 9.27 9.15 -9.67
N GLU A 73 8.56 9.75 -10.63
CA GLU A 73 8.71 9.50 -12.06
C GLU A 73 10.05 9.98 -12.62
N THR A 74 10.67 10.96 -11.98
CA THR A 74 11.99 11.47 -12.39
C THR A 74 13.11 10.84 -11.57
N ALA A 75 12.87 10.55 -10.29
CA ALA A 75 13.87 10.06 -9.36
C ALA A 75 14.11 8.57 -9.49
N LEU A 76 13.07 7.75 -9.63
CA LEU A 76 13.23 6.29 -9.75
C LEU A 76 14.08 5.91 -10.97
N PRO A 77 13.80 6.38 -12.21
CA PRO A 77 14.63 6.03 -13.37
C PRO A 77 16.06 6.56 -13.26
N ALA A 78 16.24 7.75 -12.65
CA ALA A 78 17.58 8.28 -12.39
C ALA A 78 18.33 7.35 -11.44
N CYS A 79 17.70 6.91 -10.36
CA CYS A 79 18.34 6.08 -9.36
C CYS A 79 18.70 4.69 -9.91
N VAL A 80 17.78 4.06 -10.64
CA VAL A 80 17.98 2.77 -11.34
C VAL A 80 19.20 2.83 -12.26
N ARG A 81 19.31 3.91 -13.05
CA ARG A 81 20.45 4.11 -13.96
C ARG A 81 21.77 4.32 -13.21
N ILE A 82 21.78 5.14 -12.16
CA ILE A 82 22.99 5.39 -11.36
C ILE A 82 23.45 4.10 -10.68
N GLY A 83 22.51 3.32 -10.12
CA GLY A 83 22.79 2.06 -9.43
C GLY A 83 23.03 0.86 -10.35
N GLY A 84 22.88 1.01 -11.67
CA GLY A 84 23.02 -0.10 -12.61
C GLY A 84 22.01 -1.24 -12.38
N LEU A 85 20.82 -0.91 -11.88
CA LEU A 85 19.79 -1.86 -11.49
C LEU A 85 18.82 -2.15 -12.65
N ASP A 86 18.34 -3.38 -12.74
CA ASP A 86 17.18 -3.75 -13.57
C ASP A 86 16.03 -4.17 -12.64
N LEU A 87 15.00 -3.32 -12.54
CA LEU A 87 13.86 -3.55 -11.65
C LEU A 87 13.00 -4.74 -12.07
N VAL A 88 12.94 -5.05 -13.37
CA VAL A 88 12.13 -6.16 -13.89
C VAL A 88 12.86 -7.46 -13.59
N ALA A 89 14.15 -7.54 -13.92
CA ALA A 89 14.96 -8.72 -13.61
C ALA A 89 15.05 -8.99 -12.10
N ALA A 90 15.04 -7.94 -11.28
CA ALA A 90 15.01 -8.06 -9.82
C ALA A 90 13.61 -8.35 -9.24
N GLY A 91 12.55 -8.35 -10.05
CA GLY A 91 11.17 -8.58 -9.60
C GLY A 91 10.67 -7.51 -8.62
N MET A 92 10.97 -6.24 -8.88
CA MET A 92 10.60 -5.09 -8.03
C MET A 92 9.70 -4.07 -8.75
N ALA A 93 9.65 -4.11 -10.08
CA ALA A 93 8.96 -3.10 -10.88
C ALA A 93 7.46 -3.00 -10.55
N ASP A 94 6.77 -4.14 -10.46
CA ASP A 94 5.32 -4.17 -10.25
C ASP A 94 4.93 -3.70 -8.84
N ASP A 95 5.62 -4.18 -7.80
CA ASP A 95 5.35 -3.78 -6.41
C ASP A 95 5.62 -2.28 -6.17
N ILE A 96 6.69 -1.71 -6.75
CA ILE A 96 6.97 -0.26 -6.66
C ILE A 96 5.88 0.53 -7.38
N LYS A 97 5.47 0.07 -8.57
CA LYS A 97 4.42 0.72 -9.34
C LYS A 97 3.08 0.69 -8.62
N GLU A 98 2.70 -0.47 -8.07
CA GLU A 98 1.47 -0.66 -7.32
C GLU A 98 1.45 0.23 -6.08
N LEU A 99 2.53 0.24 -5.28
CA LEU A 99 2.66 1.12 -4.12
C LEU A 99 2.45 2.61 -4.48
N HIS A 100 3.09 3.08 -5.55
CA HIS A 100 2.99 4.48 -5.96
C HIS A 100 1.57 4.84 -6.40
N LEU A 101 0.91 3.94 -7.13
CA LEU A 101 -0.49 4.12 -7.51
C LEU A 101 -1.43 4.07 -6.30
N VAL A 102 -1.23 3.14 -5.37
CA VAL A 102 -1.97 3.07 -4.09
C VAL A 102 -1.84 4.39 -3.34
N ALA A 103 -0.63 4.89 -3.15
CA ALA A 103 -0.40 6.15 -2.45
C ALA A 103 -1.09 7.35 -3.14
N ASN A 104 -1.07 7.38 -4.47
CA ASN A 104 -1.79 8.41 -5.24
C ASN A 104 -3.31 8.30 -5.10
N VAL A 105 -3.88 7.09 -5.09
CA VAL A 105 -5.32 6.89 -4.84
C VAL A 105 -5.69 7.32 -3.42
N VAL A 106 -4.89 6.95 -2.42
CA VAL A 106 -5.11 7.38 -1.03
C VAL A 106 -5.04 8.90 -0.89
N ARG A 107 -4.11 9.56 -1.59
CA ARG A 107 -3.91 11.02 -1.50
C ARG A 107 -4.95 11.83 -2.28
N HIS A 108 -5.38 11.34 -3.44
CA HIS A 108 -6.15 12.13 -4.40
C HIS A 108 -7.55 11.57 -4.68
N GLY A 109 -7.85 10.35 -4.25
CA GLY A 109 -9.12 9.68 -4.51
C GLY A 109 -9.27 9.25 -5.98
N GLU A 110 -10.44 9.51 -6.53
CA GLU A 110 -10.80 9.16 -7.91
C GLU A 110 -9.90 9.82 -8.96
N GLY A 111 -9.62 9.09 -10.03
CA GLY A 111 -8.86 9.64 -11.15
C GLY A 111 -8.10 8.60 -11.96
N ARG A 112 -7.03 9.06 -12.62
CA ARG A 112 -6.20 8.21 -13.48
C ARG A 112 -5.53 7.08 -12.70
N SER A 113 -4.92 7.40 -11.55
CA SER A 113 -4.23 6.41 -10.73
C SER A 113 -5.19 5.35 -10.19
N CYS A 114 -6.43 5.73 -9.84
CA CYS A 114 -7.48 4.78 -9.42
C CYS A 114 -7.79 3.78 -10.54
N LYS A 115 -8.08 4.28 -11.75
CA LYS A 115 -8.38 3.43 -12.92
C LYS A 115 -7.21 2.54 -13.32
N GLU A 116 -5.99 3.07 -13.25
CA GLU A 116 -4.80 2.29 -13.57
C GLU A 116 -4.56 1.19 -12.54
N LEU A 117 -4.69 1.51 -11.25
CA LEU A 117 -4.51 0.55 -10.17
C LEU A 117 -5.57 -0.57 -10.22
N GLN A 118 -6.83 -0.23 -10.54
CA GLN A 118 -7.88 -1.25 -10.77
C GLN A 118 -7.52 -2.23 -11.90
N GLY A 119 -6.79 -1.76 -12.92
CA GLY A 119 -6.34 -2.59 -14.02
C GLY A 119 -5.20 -3.53 -13.66
N ILE A 120 -4.26 -3.08 -12.82
CA ILE A 120 -3.04 -3.86 -12.50
C ILE A 120 -3.15 -4.68 -11.20
N ALA A 121 -4.00 -4.25 -10.26
CA ALA A 121 -4.16 -4.87 -8.94
C ALA A 121 -5.65 -5.00 -8.56
N PRO A 122 -6.46 -5.71 -9.35
CA PRO A 122 -7.91 -5.84 -9.11
C PRO A 122 -8.25 -6.48 -7.76
N LEU A 123 -7.33 -7.26 -7.18
CA LEU A 123 -7.48 -7.91 -5.87
C LEU A 123 -7.57 -6.90 -4.70
N LEU A 124 -7.20 -5.64 -4.90
CA LEU A 124 -7.39 -4.57 -3.90
C LEU A 124 -8.84 -4.06 -3.83
N TRP A 125 -9.75 -4.59 -4.67
CA TRP A 125 -11.16 -4.17 -4.76
C TRP A 125 -12.15 -5.33 -4.66
N ASP A 126 -11.81 -6.41 -3.94
CA ASP A 126 -12.68 -7.58 -3.75
C ASP A 126 -14.15 -7.14 -3.53
N SER A 127 -15.01 -7.49 -4.51
CA SER A 127 -16.43 -7.14 -4.54
C SER A 127 -17.27 -8.39 -4.85
N PRO A 128 -18.22 -8.77 -3.97
CA PRO A 128 -18.54 -8.13 -2.70
C PRO A 128 -17.41 -8.31 -1.67
N SER A 129 -17.08 -7.24 -0.94
CA SER A 129 -16.15 -7.32 0.19
C SER A 129 -16.81 -8.15 1.29
N LEU A 130 -16.10 -9.18 1.76
CA LEU A 130 -16.56 -10.07 2.83
C LEU A 130 -16.41 -9.43 4.22
N ASP A 131 -15.59 -8.39 4.30
CA ASP A 131 -15.08 -7.77 5.52
C ASP A 131 -15.52 -6.30 5.68
N TYR A 132 -16.30 -5.75 4.73
CA TYR A 132 -16.86 -4.40 4.81
C TYR A 132 -18.22 -4.29 4.10
N TYR A 133 -19.19 -3.71 4.80
CA TYR A 133 -20.49 -3.36 4.24
C TYR A 133 -20.86 -1.94 4.66
N ASP A 134 -21.08 -1.04 3.70
CA ASP A 134 -21.56 0.31 3.98
C ASP A 134 -23.04 0.24 4.40
N LEU A 135 -23.32 0.57 5.67
CA LEU A 135 -24.67 0.59 6.23
C LEU A 135 -25.52 1.75 5.68
N ALA A 136 -24.89 2.76 5.05
CA ALA A 136 -25.56 3.91 4.45
C ALA A 136 -25.23 3.97 2.95
N PRO A 137 -26.02 3.33 2.07
CA PRO A 137 -25.69 3.14 0.65
C PRO A 137 -25.84 4.46 -0.13
N ALA A 138 -24.89 5.36 0.01
CA ALA A 138 -24.59 6.33 -1.02
C ALA A 138 -23.71 5.67 -2.10
N PRO A 139 -23.64 6.22 -3.32
CA PRO A 139 -22.65 5.75 -4.29
C PRO A 139 -21.24 5.95 -3.73
N THR A 140 -20.63 4.88 -3.24
CA THR A 140 -19.25 4.89 -2.73
C THR A 140 -18.28 5.00 -3.91
N PRO A 141 -17.40 6.01 -3.95
CA PRO A 141 -16.33 6.07 -4.95
C PRO A 141 -15.48 4.80 -4.93
N ALA A 142 -14.94 4.39 -6.08
CA ALA A 142 -14.04 3.25 -6.17
C ALA A 142 -12.76 3.45 -5.33
N SER A 143 -12.28 4.68 -5.18
CA SER A 143 -11.16 5.00 -4.27
C SER A 143 -11.45 4.61 -2.82
N ASP A 144 -12.68 4.76 -2.37
CA ASP A 144 -13.08 4.52 -0.99
C ASP A 144 -13.23 3.00 -0.73
N MET A 145 -13.48 2.25 -1.80
CA MET A 145 -13.52 0.79 -1.78
C MET A 145 -12.13 0.13 -1.78
N LEU A 146 -11.03 0.88 -1.93
CA LEU A 146 -9.67 0.34 -1.91
C LEU A 146 -9.39 -0.39 -0.58
N ARG A 147 -8.99 -1.66 -0.68
CA ARG A 147 -8.61 -2.53 0.43
C ARG A 147 -7.13 -2.87 0.37
N ILE A 148 -6.40 -2.55 1.44
CA ILE A 148 -4.98 -2.87 1.58
C ILE A 148 -4.83 -3.78 2.78
N ARG A 149 -4.28 -4.97 2.55
CA ARG A 149 -4.06 -5.96 3.61
C ARG A 149 -2.68 -5.79 4.23
N ALA A 150 -2.48 -6.35 5.42
CA ALA A 150 -1.17 -6.34 6.07
C ALA A 150 -0.07 -6.93 5.16
N GLY A 151 -0.38 -8.01 4.43
CA GLY A 151 0.54 -8.63 3.47
C GLY A 151 1.00 -7.69 2.35
N ASP A 152 0.13 -6.77 1.89
CA ASP A 152 0.49 -5.76 0.88
C ASP A 152 1.50 -4.76 1.45
N ILE A 153 1.28 -4.29 2.69
CA ILE A 153 2.22 -3.38 3.34
C ILE A 153 3.59 -4.03 3.54
N LEU A 154 3.63 -5.31 3.90
CA LEU A 154 4.89 -6.04 4.03
C LEU A 154 5.61 -6.17 2.69
N ARG A 155 4.88 -6.53 1.62
CA ARG A 155 5.40 -6.57 0.26
C ARG A 155 5.96 -5.22 -0.19
N TYR A 156 5.25 -4.12 0.07
CA TYR A 156 5.70 -2.76 -0.25
C TYR A 156 6.92 -2.31 0.54
N ALA A 157 6.94 -2.58 1.84
CA ALA A 157 8.15 -2.33 2.62
C ALA A 157 9.30 -3.14 2.00
N ARG A 158 9.04 -4.40 1.59
CA ARG A 158 10.10 -5.34 1.22
C ARG A 158 10.74 -4.87 -0.05
N VAL A 159 9.94 -4.47 -1.03
CA VAL A 159 10.46 -3.95 -2.29
C VAL A 159 11.31 -2.68 -2.09
N ILE A 160 10.94 -1.80 -1.16
CA ILE A 160 11.76 -0.62 -0.81
C ILE A 160 13.10 -1.05 -0.22
N GLY A 161 13.09 -1.99 0.72
CA GLY A 161 14.31 -2.53 1.32
C GLY A 161 15.23 -3.17 0.28
N ARG A 162 14.66 -4.02 -0.58
CA ARG A 162 15.38 -4.68 -1.69
C ARG A 162 15.97 -3.65 -2.67
N PHE A 163 15.22 -2.60 -3.01
CA PHE A 163 15.71 -1.53 -3.87
C PHE A 163 16.99 -0.93 -3.29
N TRP A 164 16.95 -0.51 -2.00
CA TRP A 164 18.12 0.09 -1.35
C TRP A 164 19.27 -0.90 -1.17
N GLY A 165 18.98 -2.17 -0.89
CA GLY A 165 20.00 -3.22 -0.84
C GLY A 165 20.71 -3.42 -2.18
N HIS A 166 20.00 -3.33 -3.30
CA HIS A 166 20.62 -3.49 -4.62
C HIS A 166 21.48 -2.30 -5.04
N VAL A 167 21.19 -1.09 -4.55
CA VAL A 167 22.00 0.11 -4.84
C VAL A 167 23.06 0.39 -3.77
N ASP A 168 23.06 -0.34 -2.66
CA ASP A 168 24.08 -0.25 -1.62
C ASP A 168 25.33 -1.05 -2.03
N PRO A 169 26.51 -0.40 -2.19
CA PRO A 169 27.73 -1.08 -2.60
C PRO A 169 28.37 -1.92 -1.48
N LEU A 170 27.84 -1.91 -0.25
CA LEU A 170 28.45 -2.58 0.89
C LEU A 170 28.16 -4.09 0.91
N PRO A 171 29.12 -4.94 1.33
CA PRO A 171 28.97 -6.41 1.33
C PRO A 171 27.82 -6.98 2.18
N MET A 172 27.24 -6.18 3.08
CA MET A 172 26.15 -6.58 3.99
C MET A 172 24.80 -5.99 3.60
N ALA A 173 24.68 -5.48 2.36
CA ALA A 173 23.43 -4.95 1.84
C ALA A 173 22.33 -6.02 1.87
N VAL A 174 21.17 -5.66 2.42
CA VAL A 174 20.05 -6.59 2.59
C VAL A 174 19.26 -6.69 1.28
N LEU A 175 19.45 -7.79 0.55
CA LEU A 175 18.77 -8.05 -0.73
C LEU A 175 17.43 -8.78 -0.60
N ASP A 176 17.18 -9.39 0.56
CA ASP A 176 15.91 -10.04 0.88
C ASP A 176 15.58 -9.78 2.37
N PRO A 177 14.88 -8.67 2.67
CA PRO A 177 14.50 -8.34 4.03
C PRO A 177 13.50 -9.37 4.60
N PRO A 178 13.54 -9.66 5.91
CA PRO A 178 12.77 -10.76 6.52
C PRO A 178 11.30 -10.44 6.82
N TYR A 179 10.81 -9.26 6.45
CA TYR A 179 9.45 -8.81 6.77
C TYR A 179 8.50 -9.00 5.60
#